data_AF-A0AA92U847-F1
#
_entry.id   AF-A0AA92U847-F1
#
_cell.length_a   1.000
_cell.length_b   1.000
_cell.length_c   1.000
_cell.angle_alpha   90.00
_cell.angle_beta   90.00
_cell.angle_gamma   90.00
#
_symmetry.space_group_name_H-M   'P 1'
#
loop_
_entity.id
_entity.type
_entity.pdbx_description
1 polymer ?
#
loop_
_entity_poly.entity_id
_entity_poly.type
_entity_poly.pdbx_seq_one_letter_code
_entity_poly.pdbx_strand_id
1 'polypeptide(L)'
;MAEKENNQRHKSTIDKYFSRTADGYKAWAEEAEEERCYLQAAIEPTGDADEDGNQGFDFHIAYHGKTAYLADGIAQAMQRDKFIRTIVITAARKFFFDK
;
A
#
# COMPACT_ATOMS: atom_id res chain seq x y z
N MET A 1 -17.79 23.88 -29.61
CA MET A 1 -17.97 23.61 -28.18
C MET A 1 -16.66 23.01 -27.72
N ALA A 2 -15.79 23.84 -27.13
CA ALA A 2 -14.44 23.42 -26.77
C ALA A 2 -14.53 22.43 -25.60
N GLU A 3 -14.06 21.21 -25.83
CA GLU A 3 -13.75 20.26 -24.76
C GLU A 3 -12.83 21.00 -23.77
N LYS A 4 -13.30 21.16 -22.53
CA LYS A 4 -12.45 21.65 -21.45
C LYS A 4 -11.36 20.61 -21.27
N GLU A 5 -10.18 20.86 -21.81
CA GLU A 5 -8.94 20.19 -21.41
C GLU A 5 -8.75 20.38 -19.90
N ASN A 6 -9.27 19.45 -19.11
CA ASN A 6 -9.00 19.37 -17.69
C ASN A 6 -7.59 18.79 -17.52
N ASN A 7 -6.56 19.58 -17.81
CA ASN A 7 -5.15 19.21 -17.66
C ASN A 7 -4.69 19.13 -16.19
N GLN A 8 -5.61 19.10 -15.22
CA GLN A 8 -5.28 18.75 -13.84
C GLN A 8 -5.18 17.23 -13.71
N ARG A 9 -4.05 16.66 -14.16
CA ARG A 9 -3.68 15.28 -13.80
C ARG A 9 -3.78 15.14 -12.28
N HIS A 10 -4.52 14.11 -11.82
CA HIS A 10 -4.55 13.72 -10.41
C HIS A 10 -3.12 13.66 -9.87
N LYS A 11 -2.86 14.36 -8.77
CA LYS A 11 -1.61 14.27 -8.02
C LYS A 11 -1.93 13.60 -6.72
N SER A 12 -1.48 12.35 -6.56
CA SER A 12 -1.62 11.63 -5.30
C SER A 12 -1.18 12.50 -4.14
N THR A 13 -2.03 12.60 -3.13
CA THR A 13 -1.73 13.31 -1.89
C THR A 13 -1.00 12.41 -0.88
N ILE A 14 -1.01 11.08 -1.11
CA ILE A 14 -0.25 10.10 -0.32
C ILE A 14 1.25 10.44 -0.33
N ASP A 15 1.76 10.86 -1.48
CA ASP A 15 3.20 10.88 -1.76
C ASP A 15 4.03 11.72 -0.77
N LYS A 16 3.55 12.90 -0.37
CA LYS A 16 4.37 13.85 0.42
C LYS A 16 4.73 13.32 1.81
N TYR A 17 3.81 12.64 2.48
CA TYR A 17 4.05 12.13 3.84
C TYR A 17 4.46 10.65 3.83
N PHE A 18 3.98 9.89 2.84
CA PHE A 18 4.31 8.49 2.70
C PHE A 18 5.80 8.31 2.42
N SER A 19 6.32 9.00 1.41
CA SER A 19 7.73 8.90 1.01
C SER A 19 8.68 9.29 2.14
N ARG A 20 8.40 10.43 2.81
CA ARG A 20 9.18 10.87 3.98
C ARG A 20 9.16 9.87 5.14
N THR A 21 8.01 9.23 5.38
CA THR A 21 7.89 8.23 6.46
C THR A 21 8.64 6.94 6.10
N ALA A 22 8.55 6.52 4.84
CA ALA A 22 9.29 5.38 4.31
C ALA A 22 10.81 5.55 4.45
N ASP A 23 11.33 6.74 4.07
CA ASP A 23 12.75 7.06 4.24
C ASP A 23 13.19 7.04 5.71
N GLY A 24 12.35 7.58 6.60
CA GLY A 24 12.60 7.55 8.04
C GLY A 24 12.65 6.12 8.62
N TYR A 25 11.72 5.25 8.21
CA TYR A 25 11.74 3.85 8.63
C TYR A 25 12.95 3.10 8.08
N LYS A 26 13.37 3.41 6.86
CA LYS A 26 14.58 2.83 6.26
C LYS A 26 15.83 3.21 7.05
N ALA A 27 16.04 4.50 7.27
CA ALA A 27 17.18 4.99 8.04
C ALA A 27 17.20 4.37 9.45
N TRP A 28 16.04 4.29 10.10
CA TRP A 28 15.95 3.68 11.42
C TRP A 28 16.27 2.18 11.44
N ALA A 29 15.83 1.43 10.42
CA ALA A 29 16.16 0.01 10.30
C ALA A 29 17.65 -0.22 10.01
N GLU A 30 18.28 0.67 9.23
CA GLU A 30 19.70 0.59 8.89
C GLU A 30 20.63 1.03 10.03
N GLU A 31 20.25 2.06 10.79
CA GLU A 31 21.03 2.59 11.93
C GLU A 31 20.99 1.68 13.17
N ALA A 32 19.92 0.88 13.33
CA ALA A 32 19.71 0.13 14.56
C ALA A 32 20.57 -1.14 14.69
N GLU A 33 21.29 -1.59 13.65
CA GLU A 33 22.03 -2.87 13.53
C GLU A 33 21.23 -4.15 13.88
N GLU A 34 20.03 -4.03 14.46
CA GLU A 34 19.06 -5.07 14.75
C GLU A 34 18.09 -5.22 13.58
N GLU A 35 17.68 -6.47 13.29
CA GLU A 35 16.85 -6.93 12.16
C GLU A 35 15.41 -6.37 12.13
N ARG A 36 15.24 -5.06 12.29
CA ARG A 36 13.94 -4.38 12.31
C ARG A 36 13.30 -4.50 10.95
N CYS A 37 12.05 -4.91 10.96
CA CYS A 37 11.22 -5.02 9.76
C CYS A 37 10.13 -3.96 9.82
N TYR A 38 9.85 -3.30 8.71
CA TYR A 38 8.72 -2.39 8.58
C TYR A 38 7.97 -2.63 7.28
N LEU A 39 6.68 -2.32 7.32
CA LEU A 39 5.78 -2.33 6.18
C LEU A 39 4.82 -1.14 6.35
N GLN A 40 4.81 -0.26 5.35
CA GLN A 40 3.89 0.85 5.25
C GLN A 40 3.12 0.71 3.93
N ALA A 41 1.80 0.83 3.97
CA ALA A 41 0.96 0.79 2.79
C ALA A 41 -0.11 1.90 2.86
N ALA A 42 -0.40 2.54 1.74
CA ALA A 42 -1.41 3.57 1.62
C ALA A 42 -2.11 3.47 0.25
N ILE A 43 -3.42 3.70 0.25
CA ILE A 43 -4.27 3.69 -0.95
C ILE A 43 -5.14 4.94 -0.99
N GLU A 44 -5.21 5.61 -2.14
CA GLU A 44 -6.02 6.79 -2.39
C GLU A 44 -6.83 6.58 -3.67
N PRO A 45 -8.17 6.69 -3.62
CA PRO A 45 -8.96 6.71 -4.83
C PRO A 45 -8.59 7.93 -5.68
N THR A 46 -8.26 7.73 -6.94
CA THR A 46 -7.83 8.85 -7.81
C THR A 46 -9.00 9.71 -8.29
N GLY A 47 -10.23 9.21 -8.16
CA GLY A 47 -11.43 9.83 -8.72
C GLY A 47 -11.63 9.57 -10.22
N ASP A 48 -10.60 9.07 -10.90
CA ASP A 48 -10.64 8.64 -12.29
C ASP A 48 -10.96 7.15 -12.37
N ALA A 49 -11.75 6.75 -13.36
CA ALA A 49 -11.94 5.34 -13.67
C ALA A 49 -10.78 4.84 -14.55
N ASP A 50 -10.39 3.57 -14.40
CA ASP A 50 -9.49 2.91 -15.34
C ASP A 50 -10.16 2.68 -16.70
N GLU A 51 -9.41 2.11 -17.66
CA GLU A 51 -9.89 1.87 -19.04
C GLU A 51 -11.15 0.96 -19.08
N ASP A 52 -11.37 0.15 -18.04
CA ASP A 52 -12.49 -0.76 -17.90
C ASP A 52 -13.64 -0.17 -17.06
N GLY A 53 -13.53 1.10 -16.64
CA GLY A 53 -14.54 1.79 -15.85
C GLY A 53 -14.51 1.47 -14.35
N ASN A 54 -13.49 0.77 -13.85
CA ASN A 54 -13.33 0.53 -12.43
C ASN A 54 -12.72 1.75 -11.74
N GLN A 55 -13.04 1.95 -10.46
CA GLN A 55 -12.44 3.00 -9.66
C GLN A 55 -10.91 2.85 -9.64
N GLY A 56 -10.20 3.83 -10.21
CA GLY A 56 -8.75 3.93 -10.13
C GLY A 56 -8.31 4.28 -8.71
N PHE A 57 -7.13 3.79 -8.34
CA PHE A 57 -6.49 4.07 -7.07
C PHE A 57 -4.97 4.16 -7.21
N ASP A 58 -4.39 5.11 -6.49
CA ASP A 58 -2.95 5.18 -6.25
C ASP A 58 -2.62 4.32 -5.04
N PHE A 59 -1.81 3.28 -5.24
CA PHE A 59 -1.42 2.35 -4.18
C PHE A 59 0.10 2.35 -3.98
N HIS A 60 0.53 2.75 -2.79
CA HIS A 60 1.94 2.83 -2.42
C HIS A 60 2.26 1.84 -1.30
N ILE A 61 3.36 1.10 -1.47
CA ILE A 61 3.94 0.24 -0.43
C ILE A 61 5.41 0.58 -0.27
N ALA A 62 5.86 0.77 0.96
CA ALA A 62 7.27 0.85 1.34
C ALA A 62 7.57 -0.20 2.42
N TYR A 63 8.73 -0.84 2.33
CA TYR A 63 9.09 -1.94 3.23
C TYR A 63 10.61 -2.08 3.39
N HIS A 64 11.01 -2.71 4.49
CA HIS A 64 12.36 -3.25 4.72
C HIS A 64 12.26 -4.45 5.66
N GLY A 65 13.19 -5.39 5.51
CA GLY A 65 13.36 -6.51 6.41
C GLY A 65 13.10 -7.86 5.75
N LYS A 66 12.97 -8.90 6.58
CA LYS A 66 12.84 -10.29 6.12
C LYS A 66 11.38 -10.63 5.87
N THR A 67 11.10 -11.23 4.71
CA THR A 67 9.75 -11.67 4.34
C THR A 67 9.12 -12.59 5.40
N ALA A 68 9.89 -13.50 6.00
CA ALA A 68 9.39 -14.40 7.04
C ALA A 68 8.87 -13.63 8.27
N TYR A 69 9.62 -12.62 8.76
CA TYR A 69 9.20 -11.83 9.92
C TYR A 69 7.99 -10.96 9.63
N LEU A 70 7.94 -10.35 8.44
CA LEU A 70 6.77 -9.58 8.00
C LEU A 70 5.54 -10.48 7.87
N ALA A 71 5.70 -11.69 7.32
CA ALA A 71 4.61 -12.67 7.21
C ALA A 71 4.11 -13.13 8.58
N ASP A 72 5.01 -13.43 9.53
CA ASP A 72 4.64 -13.79 10.90
C ASP A 72 3.90 -12.64 11.60
N GLY A 73 4.34 -11.40 11.41
CA GLY A 73 3.67 -10.21 11.92
C GLY A 73 2.27 -10.03 11.34
N ILE A 74 2.11 -10.21 10.02
CA ILE A 74 0.80 -10.17 9.36
C ILE A 74 -0.10 -11.29 9.90
N ALA A 75 0.40 -12.51 10.05
CA ALA A 75 -0.37 -13.63 10.58
C ALA A 75 -0.87 -13.36 12.02
N GLN A 76 0.00 -12.81 12.88
CA GLN A 76 -0.38 -12.38 14.22
C GLN A 76 -1.44 -11.27 14.21
N ALA A 77 -1.30 -10.28 13.31
CA ALA A 77 -2.30 -9.23 13.13
C ALA A 77 -3.65 -9.80 12.68
N MET A 78 -3.66 -10.72 11.72
CA MET A 78 -4.87 -11.41 11.26
C MET A 78 -5.55 -12.21 12.39
N GLN A 79 -4.79 -12.80 13.33
CA GLN A 79 -5.39 -13.49 14.48
C GLN A 79 -6.18 -12.55 15.37
N ARG A 80 -5.68 -11.32 15.56
CA ARG A 80 -6.24 -10.32 16.49
C ARG A 80 -7.30 -9.43 15.84
N ASP A 81 -7.19 -9.16 14.54
CA ASP A 81 -8.01 -8.18 13.84
C ASP A 81 -8.76 -8.81 12.64
N LYS A 82 -10.10 -8.78 12.71
CA LYS A 82 -10.98 -9.30 11.67
C LYS A 82 -10.90 -8.49 10.37
N PHE A 83 -10.73 -7.17 10.46
CA PHE A 83 -10.61 -6.31 9.30
C PHE A 83 -9.33 -6.62 8.52
N ILE A 84 -8.18 -6.68 9.21
CA ILE A 84 -6.90 -7.08 8.58
C ILE A 84 -6.99 -8.49 7.99
N ARG A 85 -7.56 -9.45 8.73
CA ARG A 85 -7.80 -10.80 8.20
C ARG A 85 -8.62 -10.79 6.92
N THR A 86 -9.67 -9.97 6.88
CA THR A 86 -10.55 -9.87 5.71
C THR A 86 -9.83 -9.28 4.51
N ILE A 87 -9.02 -8.22 4.70
CA ILE A 87 -8.21 -7.62 3.64
C ILE A 87 -7.26 -8.66 3.04
N VAL A 88 -6.48 -9.35 3.87
CA VAL A 88 -5.46 -10.30 3.38
C VAL A 88 -6.10 -11.48 2.64
N ILE A 89 -7.19 -12.06 3.18
CA ILE A 89 -7.90 -13.17 2.51
C ILE A 89 -8.51 -12.71 1.19
N THR A 90 -9.08 -11.50 1.13
CA THR A 90 -9.69 -10.97 -0.10
C THR A 90 -8.64 -10.73 -1.17
N ALA A 91 -7.50 -10.12 -0.82
CA ALA A 91 -6.38 -9.93 -1.74
C ALA A 91 -5.82 -11.28 -2.23
N ALA A 92 -5.65 -12.25 -1.33
CA ALA A 92 -5.19 -13.60 -1.68
C ALA A 92 -6.15 -14.31 -2.64
N ARG A 93 -7.47 -14.15 -2.45
CA ARG A 93 -8.48 -14.69 -3.37
C ARG A 93 -8.40 -14.10 -4.77
N LYS A 94 -8.34 -12.77 -4.86
CA LYS A 94 -8.19 -12.09 -6.15
C LYS A 94 -6.91 -12.49 -6.88
N PHE A 95 -5.80 -12.71 -6.16
CA PHE A 95 -4.52 -13.03 -6.80
C PHE A 95 -4.35 -14.52 -7.14
N PHE A 96 -4.76 -15.43 -6.25
CA PHE A 96 -4.49 -16.87 -6.40
C PHE A 96 -5.69 -17.68 -6.89
N PHE A 97 -6.92 -17.26 -6.61
CA PHE A 97 -8.12 -18.07 -6.79
C PHE A 97 -9.06 -17.57 -7.91
N ASP A 98 -9.00 -16.29 -8.27
CA ASP A 98 -9.74 -15.71 -9.40
C ASP A 98 -8.90 -15.77 -10.69
N LYS A 99 -8.50 -16.98 -11.11
CA LYS A 99 -7.97 -17.26 -12.46
C LYS A 99 -9.06 -17.78 -13.39
#